data_AF-A0A2W7TXM5-F1
#
_entry.id   AF-A0A2W7TXM5-F1
#
_cell.length_a   1.000
_cell.length_b   1.000
_cell.length_c   1.000
_cell.angle_alpha   90.00
_cell.angle_beta   90.00
_cell.angle_gamma   90.00
#
_symmetry.space_group_name_H-M   'P 1'
#
loop_
_entity.id
_entity.type
_entity.pdbx_description
1 polymer ?
#
loop_
_entity_poly.entity_id
_entity_poly.type
_entity_poly.pdbx_seq_one_letter_code
_entity_poly.pdbx_strand_id
1 'polypeptide(L)'
;MTATLIGISVGLLQIVTFELLKKFEKDKIYALTLSAIGFLYVGFTWTDTSTFIITSVQAIIFVLIAYYGITKSLYILATGYFLHGFWDIAYGFWQNVALIPPHYDWFCSSLDFTVGIYLVIMIKNKRIRLSHS
;
A
#
# COMPACT_ATOMS: atom_id res chain seq x y z
N MET A 1 -14.82 -0.43 -13.27
CA MET A 1 -15.41 0.77 -12.63
C MET A 1 -15.82 0.51 -11.19
N THR A 2 -16.56 -0.57 -10.89
CA THR A 2 -16.97 -0.91 -9.52
C THR A 2 -15.79 -1.14 -8.58
N ALA A 3 -14.81 -1.96 -8.95
CA ALA A 3 -13.62 -2.23 -8.13
C ALA A 3 -12.84 -0.96 -7.75
N THR A 4 -12.61 -0.06 -8.72
CA THR A 4 -11.93 1.22 -8.50
C THR A 4 -12.68 2.10 -7.49
N LEU A 5 -14.00 2.24 -7.64
CA LEU A 5 -14.84 3.01 -6.71
C LEU A 5 -14.81 2.41 -5.30
N ILE A 6 -14.90 1.08 -5.20
CA ILE A 6 -14.81 0.38 -3.91
C ILE A 6 -13.45 0.62 -3.28
N GLY A 7 -12.35 0.52 -4.02
CA GLY A 7 -11.00 0.77 -3.50
C GLY A 7 -10.80 2.21 -3.01
N ILE A 8 -11.32 3.21 -3.74
CA ILE A 8 -11.33 4.61 -3.29
C ILE A 8 -12.17 4.75 -2.01
N SER A 9 -13.38 4.19 -1.98
CA SER A 9 -14.26 4.26 -0.80
C SER A 9 -13.64 3.60 0.43
N VAL A 10 -13.00 2.45 0.28
CA VAL A 10 -12.29 1.75 1.35
C VAL A 10 -11.05 2.52 1.79
N GLY A 11 -10.27 3.09 0.85
CA GLY A 11 -9.13 3.94 1.17
C GLY A 11 -9.53 5.20 1.96
N LEU A 12 -10.62 5.87 1.56
CA LEU A 12 -11.19 7.00 2.31
C LEU A 12 -11.69 6.57 3.69
N LEU A 13 -12.38 5.42 3.78
CA LEU A 13 -12.83 4.87 5.05
C LEU A 13 -11.64 4.59 5.97
N GLN A 14 -10.58 3.95 5.47
CA GLN A 14 -9.35 3.69 6.21
C GLN A 14 -8.73 4.99 6.73
N ILE A 15 -8.61 6.02 5.89
CA ILE A 15 -8.09 7.34 6.28
C ILE A 15 -8.94 7.92 7.42
N VAL A 16 -10.26 7.94 7.28
CA VAL A 16 -11.17 8.47 8.30
C VAL A 16 -11.04 7.68 9.60
N THR A 17 -11.02 6.35 9.53
CA THR A 17 -10.81 5.49 10.70
C THR A 17 -9.49 5.82 11.39
N PHE A 18 -8.40 5.92 10.64
CA PHE A 18 -7.10 6.25 11.22
C PHE A 18 -7.11 7.63 11.85
N GLU A 19 -7.70 8.65 11.22
CA GLU A 19 -7.83 9.99 11.81
C GLU A 19 -8.64 10.02 13.11
N LEU A 20 -9.73 9.25 13.19
CA LEU A 20 -10.54 9.12 14.41
C LEU A 20 -9.77 8.44 15.56
N LEU A 21 -8.85 7.54 15.23
CA LEU A 21 -7.96 6.88 16.19
C LEU A 21 -6.80 7.80 16.61
N LYS A 22 -7.11 8.84 17.38
CA LYS A 22 -6.16 9.89 17.82
C LYS A 22 -4.93 9.38 18.59
N LYS A 23 -5.01 8.19 19.21
CA LYS A 23 -3.91 7.61 20.00
C LYS A 23 -2.84 6.91 19.16
N PHE A 24 -3.12 6.62 17.89
CA PHE A 24 -2.20 5.90 17.03
C PHE A 24 -1.23 6.86 16.32
N GLU A 25 0.04 6.48 16.31
CA GLU A 25 1.10 7.15 15.55
C GLU A 25 0.85 6.93 14.06
N LYS A 26 0.53 8.02 13.34
CA LYS A 26 0.07 7.95 11.94
C LYS A 26 1.14 7.40 11.01
N ASP A 27 2.39 7.81 11.19
CA ASP A 27 3.53 7.29 10.45
C ASP A 27 3.63 5.77 10.55
N LYS A 28 3.52 5.21 11.77
CA LYS A 28 3.64 3.77 12.01
C LYS A 28 2.45 3.00 11.46
N ILE A 29 1.21 3.48 11.64
CA ILE A 29 0.03 2.74 11.15
C ILE A 29 0.02 2.66 9.62
N TYR A 30 0.38 3.73 8.91
CA TYR A 30 0.49 3.70 7.45
C TYR A 30 1.66 2.83 6.98
N ALA A 31 2.79 2.78 7.69
CA ALA A 31 3.89 1.87 7.36
C ALA A 31 3.54 0.39 7.59
N LEU A 32 2.82 0.09 8.67
CA LEU A 32 2.29 -1.25 8.93
C LEU A 32 1.31 -1.66 7.85
N THR A 33 0.42 -0.76 7.43
CA THR A 33 -0.49 -1.02 6.31
C THR A 33 0.27 -1.29 5.01
N LEU A 34 1.24 -0.45 4.63
CA LEU A 34 2.05 -0.68 3.42
C LEU A 34 2.77 -2.04 3.46
N SER A 35 3.29 -2.41 4.62
CA SER A 35 3.91 -3.73 4.82
C SER A 35 2.89 -4.85 4.64
N ALA A 36 1.70 -4.72 5.23
CA ALA A 36 0.64 -5.72 5.15
C ALA A 36 0.14 -5.91 3.71
N ILE A 37 -0.10 -4.83 2.97
CA ILE A 37 -0.58 -4.92 1.57
C ILE A 37 0.47 -5.58 0.68
N GLY A 38 1.76 -5.32 0.91
CA GLY A 38 2.85 -5.95 0.17
C GLY A 38 2.85 -7.49 0.23
N PHE A 39 2.32 -8.08 1.31
CA PHE A 39 2.23 -9.55 1.45
C PHE A 39 0.96 -10.17 0.86
N LEU A 40 -0.03 -9.39 0.42
CA LEU A 40 -1.31 -9.95 -0.04
C LEU A 40 -1.12 -10.84 -1.27
N TYR A 41 -0.27 -10.43 -2.20
CA TYR A 41 0.05 -11.22 -3.39
C TYR A 41 0.76 -12.54 -3.04
N VAL A 42 1.63 -12.57 -2.04
CA VAL A 42 2.28 -13.80 -1.56
C VAL A 42 1.24 -14.83 -1.13
N GLY A 43 0.20 -14.38 -0.42
CA GLY A 43 -0.90 -15.23 0.03
C GLY A 43 -1.78 -15.75 -1.12
N PHE A 44 -1.88 -15.02 -2.23
CA PHE A 44 -2.66 -15.46 -3.40
C PHE A 44 -1.88 -16.42 -4.30
N THR A 45 -0.59 -16.19 -4.47
CA THR A 45 0.20 -16.84 -5.53
C THR A 45 0.92 -18.10 -5.07
N TRP A 46 0.64 -18.61 -3.87
CA TRP A 46 1.34 -19.77 -3.28
C TRP A 46 1.27 -21.07 -4.10
N THR A 47 0.30 -21.18 -5.01
CA THR A 47 0.13 -22.33 -5.92
C THR A 47 1.04 -22.29 -7.15
N ASP A 48 1.68 -21.14 -7.43
CA ASP A 48 2.61 -20.97 -8.54
C ASP A 48 3.99 -20.56 -8.00
N THR A 49 4.98 -21.46 -8.07
CA THR A 49 6.29 -21.25 -7.43
C THR A 49 7.02 -20.01 -7.96
N SER A 50 6.97 -19.77 -9.27
CA SER A 50 7.67 -18.63 -9.89
C SER A 50 7.07 -17.31 -9.41
N THR A 51 5.74 -17.18 -9.52
CA THR A 51 5.02 -15.98 -9.08
C THR A 51 5.17 -15.78 -7.57
N PHE A 52 5.07 -16.87 -6.78
CA PHE A 52 5.27 -16.84 -5.34
C PHE A 52 6.63 -16.29 -4.92
N ILE A 53 7.72 -16.69 -5.60
CA ILE A 53 9.06 -16.16 -5.31
C ILE A 53 9.11 -14.66 -5.64
N ILE A 54 8.57 -14.27 -6.79
CA ILE A 54 8.57 -12.87 -7.24
C ILE A 54 7.78 -11.98 -6.27
N THR A 55 6.57 -12.39 -5.88
CA THR A 55 5.73 -11.64 -4.92
C THR A 55 6.33 -11.65 -3.52
N SER A 56 7.04 -12.72 -3.12
CA SER A 56 7.77 -12.74 -1.84
C SER A 56 8.91 -11.73 -1.80
N VAL A 57 9.69 -11.62 -2.88
CA VAL A 57 10.75 -10.61 -3.01
C VAL A 57 10.14 -9.21 -3.01
N GLN A 58 9.06 -8.99 -3.75
CA GLN A 58 8.33 -7.72 -3.76
C GLN A 58 7.81 -7.34 -2.36
N ALA A 59 7.22 -8.27 -1.62
CA ALA A 59 6.75 -8.03 -0.26
C ALA A 59 7.89 -7.54 0.66
N ILE A 60 9.07 -8.17 0.59
CA ILE A 60 10.26 -7.76 1.34
C ILE A 60 10.67 -6.33 0.96
N ILE A 61 10.65 -5.97 -0.33
CA ILE A 61 10.95 -4.61 -0.78
C ILE A 61 9.97 -3.61 -0.15
N PHE A 62 8.67 -3.90 -0.10
CA PHE A 62 7.70 -3.00 0.53
C PHE A 62 7.85 -2.88 2.04
N VAL A 63 8.24 -3.95 2.73
CA VAL A 63 8.62 -3.86 4.15
C VAL A 63 9.81 -2.92 4.35
N LEU A 64 10.83 -3.02 3.50
CA LEU A 64 11.99 -2.13 3.56
C LEU A 64 11.58 -0.68 3.27
N ILE A 65 10.76 -0.43 2.26
CA ILE A 65 10.23 0.90 1.94
C ILE A 65 9.44 1.47 3.12
N ALA A 66 8.57 0.66 3.75
CA ALA A 66 7.81 1.08 4.93
C ALA A 66 8.73 1.45 6.09
N TYR A 67 9.72 0.61 6.39
CA TYR A 67 10.72 0.85 7.44
C TYR A 67 11.55 2.12 7.17
N TYR A 68 12.08 2.29 5.97
CA TYR A 68 12.83 3.50 5.60
C TYR A 68 11.93 4.74 5.55
N GLY A 69 10.65 4.56 5.21
CA GLY A 69 9.62 5.59 5.26
C GLY A 69 9.47 6.21 6.64
N ILE A 70 9.41 5.38 7.67
CA ILE A 70 9.24 5.85 9.06
C ILE A 70 10.55 6.16 9.78
N THR A 71 11.71 5.85 9.21
CA THR A 71 13.01 6.15 9.85
C THR A 71 13.74 7.32 9.19
N LYS A 72 13.52 7.55 7.89
CA LYS A 72 14.23 8.56 7.09
C LYS A 72 13.33 9.67 6.57
N SER A 73 12.21 9.33 5.94
CA SER A 73 11.34 10.33 5.31
C SER A 73 9.96 9.77 4.99
N LEU A 74 8.91 10.43 5.46
CA LEU A 74 7.54 10.07 5.12
C LEU A 74 7.22 10.20 3.63
N TYR A 75 8.01 10.94 2.86
CA TYR A 75 7.87 10.94 1.41
C TYR A 75 8.25 9.58 0.80
N ILE A 76 9.20 8.85 1.39
CA ILE A 76 9.51 7.47 0.98
C ILE A 76 8.30 6.58 1.23
N LEU A 77 7.63 6.74 2.38
CA LEU A 77 6.41 6.00 2.69
C LEU A 77 5.29 6.29 1.67
N ALA A 78 5.05 7.56 1.36
CA ALA A 78 4.06 7.97 0.36
C ALA A 78 4.40 7.43 -1.04
N THR A 79 5.67 7.49 -1.44
CA THR A 79 6.15 6.87 -2.69
C THR A 79 5.96 5.36 -2.69
N GLY A 80 6.12 4.70 -1.54
CA GLY A 80 5.85 3.27 -1.38
C GLY A 80 4.42 2.89 -1.76
N TYR A 81 3.43 3.65 -1.31
CA TYR A 81 2.03 3.43 -1.74
C TYR A 81 1.87 3.58 -3.25
N PHE A 82 2.42 4.63 -3.87
CA PHE A 82 2.35 4.78 -5.32
C PHE A 82 3.04 3.63 -6.07
N LEU A 83 4.20 3.20 -5.60
CA LEU A 83 4.94 2.08 -6.18
C LEU A 83 4.13 0.78 -6.07
N HIS A 84 3.42 0.55 -4.96
CA HIS A 84 2.53 -0.60 -4.80
C HIS A 84 1.35 -0.51 -5.77
N GLY A 85 0.69 0.65 -5.87
CA GLY A 85 -0.40 0.82 -6.83
C GLY A 85 0.05 0.65 -8.29
N PHE A 86 1.28 1.04 -8.63
CA PHE A 86 1.86 0.74 -9.95
C PHE A 86 2.18 -0.74 -10.13
N TRP A 87 2.63 -1.44 -9.09
CA TRP A 87 2.82 -2.89 -9.12
C TRP A 87 1.52 -3.61 -9.45
N ASP A 88 0.41 -3.22 -8.82
CA ASP A 88 -0.90 -3.81 -9.05
C ASP A 88 -1.36 -3.67 -10.50
N ILE A 89 -1.23 -2.47 -11.07
CA ILE A 89 -1.53 -2.20 -12.50
C ILE A 89 -0.59 -3.01 -13.39
N ALA A 90 0.68 -3.08 -13.03
CA ALA A 90 1.68 -3.75 -13.84
C ALA A 90 1.49 -5.27 -13.83
N TYR A 91 1.02 -5.86 -12.72
CA TYR A 91 0.98 -7.31 -12.49
C TYR A 91 0.42 -8.10 -13.67
N GLY A 92 -0.68 -7.64 -14.27
CA GLY A 92 -1.33 -8.33 -15.38
C GLY A 92 -0.52 -8.37 -16.69
N PHE A 93 0.54 -7.58 -16.84
CA PHE A 93 1.38 -7.60 -18.04
C PHE A 93 2.43 -8.72 -18.04
N TRP A 94 2.75 -9.29 -16.88
CA TRP A 94 3.92 -10.18 -16.73
C TRP A 94 3.68 -11.33 -15.74
N GLN A 95 2.55 -11.36 -15.05
CA GLN A 95 2.15 -12.44 -14.14
C GLN A 95 0.76 -12.98 -14.48
N ASN A 96 0.44 -14.16 -13.97
CA ASN A 96 -0.85 -14.79 -14.20
C ASN A 96 -1.94 -14.15 -13.33
N VAL A 97 -2.84 -13.40 -13.98
CA VAL A 97 -4.00 -12.74 -13.33
C VAL A 97 -5.00 -13.72 -12.71
N ALA A 98 -5.00 -14.99 -13.13
CA ALA A 98 -5.89 -16.01 -12.54
C ALA A 98 -5.47 -16.42 -11.12
N LEU A 99 -4.27 -16.04 -10.67
CA LEU A 99 -3.78 -16.34 -9.32
C LEU A 99 -4.31 -15.37 -8.25
N ILE A 100 -4.89 -14.23 -8.65
CA ILE A 100 -5.41 -13.21 -7.73
C ILE A 100 -6.94 -13.12 -7.86
N PRO A 101 -7.65 -12.57 -6.84
CA PRO A 101 -9.08 -12.35 -6.95
C PRO A 101 -9.43 -11.45 -8.15
N PRO A 102 -10.60 -11.65 -8.78
CA PRO A 102 -11.00 -10.83 -9.92
C PRO A 102 -11.01 -9.33 -9.60
N HIS A 103 -10.40 -8.53 -10.48
CA HIS A 103 -10.30 -7.06 -10.37
C HIS A 103 -9.56 -6.54 -9.12
N TYR A 104 -8.78 -7.40 -8.47
CA TYR A 104 -8.02 -7.04 -7.28
C TYR A 104 -6.96 -5.97 -7.55
N ASP A 105 -6.34 -6.02 -8.72
CA ASP A 105 -5.42 -5.02 -9.27
C ASP A 105 -6.01 -3.60 -9.24
N TRP A 106 -7.22 -3.42 -9.78
CA TRP A 106 -7.89 -2.13 -9.84
C TRP A 106 -8.43 -1.66 -8.49
N PHE A 107 -8.75 -2.58 -7.60
CA PHE A 107 -9.17 -2.27 -6.23
C PHE A 107 -7.98 -1.80 -5.37
N CYS A 108 -6.89 -2.56 -5.39
CA CYS A 108 -5.72 -2.30 -4.54
C CYS A 108 -4.98 -1.05 -5.02
N SER A 109 -4.78 -0.89 -6.33
CA SER A 109 -4.18 0.32 -6.89
C SER A 109 -4.96 1.58 -6.51
N SER A 110 -6.30 1.58 -6.63
CA SER A 110 -7.09 2.77 -6.33
C SER A 110 -7.07 3.13 -4.84
N LEU A 111 -7.01 2.14 -3.95
CA LEU A 111 -6.78 2.32 -2.52
C LEU A 111 -5.41 2.96 -2.28
N ASP A 112 -4.36 2.42 -2.90
CA ASP A 112 -2.99 2.88 -2.72
C ASP A 112 -2.77 4.31 -3.20
N PHE A 113 -3.28 4.65 -4.39
CA PHE A 113 -3.23 6.02 -4.89
C PHE A 113 -4.00 6.98 -3.97
N THR A 114 -5.15 6.55 -3.42
CA THR A 114 -5.93 7.35 -2.47
C THR A 114 -5.14 7.65 -1.19
N VAL A 115 -4.53 6.62 -0.58
CA VAL A 115 -3.71 6.75 0.63
C VAL A 115 -2.42 7.53 0.35
N GLY A 116 -1.74 7.26 -0.76
CA GLY A 116 -0.54 7.95 -1.18
C GLY A 116 -0.75 9.46 -1.37
N ILE A 117 -1.82 9.85 -2.08
CA ILE A 117 -2.20 11.27 -2.27
C ILE A 117 -2.47 11.93 -0.92
N TYR A 118 -3.25 11.27 -0.05
CA TYR A 118 -3.54 11.77 1.29
C TYR A 118 -2.25 12.00 2.10
N LEU A 119 -1.33 11.03 2.11
CA LEU A 119 -0.05 11.15 2.81
C LEU A 119 0.75 12.37 2.32
N VAL A 120 0.88 12.56 1.00
CA VAL A 120 1.58 13.72 0.43
C VAL A 120 0.98 15.03 0.91
N ILE A 121 -0.36 15.16 0.90
CA ILE A 121 -1.07 16.35 1.38
C ILE A 121 -0.79 16.60 2.86
N MET A 122 -0.85 15.56 3.69
CA MET A 122 -0.69 15.67 5.14
C MET A 122 0.76 15.96 5.55
N ILE A 123 1.73 15.37 4.87
CA ILE A 123 3.16 15.67 5.06
C ILE A 123 3.43 17.13 4.68
N LYS A 124 2.96 17.58 3.51
CA LYS A 124 3.12 18.98 3.06
C LYS A 124 2.50 19.98 4.03
N ASN A 125 1.33 19.64 4.58
CA ASN A 125 0.63 20.45 5.58
C ASN A 125 1.20 20.30 7.01
N LYS A 126 2.29 19.55 7.19
CA LYS A 126 2.97 19.27 8.47
C LYS A 126 2.06 18.65 9.54
N ARG A 127 0.98 17.98 9.13
CA ARG A 127 -0.01 17.32 10.00
C ARG A 127 0.40 15.91 10.40
N ILE A 128 1.20 15.24 9.57
CA ILE A 128 1.88 13.99 9.91
C ILE A 128 3.38 14.28 9.90
N ARG A 129 4.08 13.79 10.93
CA ARG A 129 5.53 13.89 11.11
C ARG A 129 6.05 12.55 11.60
N LEU A 130 7.36 12.36 11.48
CA LEU A 130 8.01 11.19 12.07
C LEU A 130 7.81 11.25 13.59
N SER A 131 7.41 10.14 14.19
CA SER A 131 7.16 10.05 15.63
C SER A 131 8.40 10.34 16.49
N HIS A 132 9.61 10.18 15.92
CA HIS A 132 10.90 10.45 16.58
C HIS A 132 11.54 11.81 16.21
N SER A 133 10.83 12.70 15.49
CA SER A 133 11.30 14.06 15.15
C SER A 133 10.63 15.15 15.98
#